data_AF-A0A832QW71-F1
#
_entry.id   AF-A0A832QW71-F1
#
_cell.length_a   1.000
_cell.length_b   1.000
_cell.length_c   1.000
_cell.angle_alpha   90.00
_cell.angle_beta   90.00
_cell.angle_gamma   90.00
#
_symmetry.space_group_name_H-M   'P 1'
#
loop_
_entity.id
_entity.type
_entity.pdbx_description
1 polymer ?
#
loop_
_entity_poly.entity_id
_entity_poly.type
_entity_poly.pdbx_seq_one_letter_code
_entity_poly.pdbx_strand_id
1 'polypeptide(L)'
;MFWIISAAMTLVVAGAILRPFLRGGQARAIPAAAYDLGVYRDQLREVDRDVKRGVLTEAEAGRLRTEIGRKILDADRALSRHAAGDGPATRPWLVVALLVLVMAASAAIYWRHGSPAL
;
A
#
# COMPACT_ATOMS: atom_id res chain seq x y z
N MET A 1 37.81 16.52 0.16
CA MET A 1 36.60 17.37 0.17
C MET A 1 35.60 16.99 -0.92
N PHE A 2 35.99 16.96 -2.21
CA PHE A 2 35.11 16.56 -3.33
C PHE A 2 34.33 15.26 -3.07
N TRP A 3 35.03 14.18 -2.69
CA TRP A 3 34.42 12.87 -2.44
C TRP A 3 33.36 12.85 -1.34
N ILE A 4 33.55 13.65 -0.29
CA ILE A 4 32.59 13.76 0.82
C ILE A 4 31.32 14.46 0.33
N ILE A 5 31.46 15.51 -0.46
CA ILE A 5 30.34 16.27 -1.04
C ILE A 5 29.58 15.39 -2.04
N SER A 6 30.28 14.67 -2.92
CA SER A 6 29.68 13.74 -3.88
C SER A 6 28.93 12.59 -3.19
N ALA A 7 29.49 12.02 -2.12
CA ALA A 7 28.84 10.98 -1.33
C ALA A 7 27.58 11.51 -0.61
N ALA A 8 27.67 12.70 -0.01
CA ALA A 8 26.54 13.35 0.64
C ALA A 8 25.40 13.65 -0.36
N MET A 9 25.70 14.18 -1.55
CA MET A 9 24.70 14.41 -2.60
C MET A 9 24.04 13.11 -3.05
N THR A 10 24.82 12.04 -3.22
CA THR A 10 24.29 10.73 -3.61
C THR A 10 23.33 10.18 -2.56
N LEU A 11 23.66 10.29 -1.26
CA LEU A 11 22.78 9.88 -0.17
C LEU A 11 21.49 10.70 -0.13
N VAL A 12 21.57 12.01 -0.35
CA VAL A 12 20.38 12.88 -0.39
C VAL A 12 19.48 12.52 -1.57
N VAL A 13 20.04 12.32 -2.76
CA VAL A 13 19.27 11.93 -3.97
C VAL A 13 18.67 10.55 -3.81
N ALA A 14 19.46 9.57 -3.35
CA ALA A 14 18.98 8.22 -3.09
C ALA A 14 17.87 8.24 -2.03
N GLY A 15 18.04 8.99 -0.94
CA GLY A 15 17.03 9.18 0.11
C GLY A 15 15.76 9.83 -0.42
N ALA A 16 15.86 10.84 -1.28
CA ALA A 16 14.72 11.50 -1.91
C ALA A 16 13.95 10.55 -2.85
N ILE A 17 14.66 9.73 -3.63
CA ILE A 17 14.08 8.71 -4.51
C ILE A 17 13.42 7.59 -3.68
N LEU A 18 14.01 7.20 -2.56
CA LEU A 18 13.48 6.13 -1.70
C LEU A 18 12.33 6.59 -0.80
N ARG A 19 12.24 7.89 -0.49
CA ARG A 19 11.19 8.51 0.32
C ARG A 19 9.75 8.13 -0.09
N PRO A 20 9.35 8.17 -1.38
CA PRO A 20 8.01 7.73 -1.79
C PRO A 20 7.77 6.23 -1.60
N PHE A 21 8.80 5.39 -1.76
CA PHE A 21 8.68 3.94 -1.53
C PHE A 21 8.54 3.60 -0.04
N LEU A 22 9.23 4.35 0.83
CA LEU A 22 9.09 4.23 2.29
C LEU A 22 7.77 4.81 2.80
N ARG A 23 7.13 5.72 2.05
CA ARG A 23 5.81 6.29 2.36
C ARG A 23 4.63 5.38 2.01
N GLY A 24 4.91 4.13 1.61
CA GLY A 24 3.96 3.02 1.64
C GLY A 24 2.62 3.36 1.01
N GLY A 25 2.54 3.38 -0.31
CA GLY A 25 1.27 3.18 -1.04
C GLY A 25 0.11 4.13 -0.70
N GLN A 26 0.32 5.24 0.02
CA GLN A 26 -0.72 6.21 0.35
C GLN A 26 -1.07 7.14 -0.82
N ALA A 27 -0.61 6.81 -2.04
CA ALA A 27 -1.04 7.49 -3.25
C ALA A 27 -2.47 7.05 -3.61
N ARG A 28 -3.44 7.60 -2.86
CA ARG A 28 -4.65 8.21 -3.40
C ARG A 28 -5.54 7.38 -4.33
N ALA A 29 -5.56 6.06 -4.22
CA ALA A 29 -6.79 5.35 -4.55
C ALA A 29 -7.65 5.43 -3.29
N ILE A 30 -8.75 6.21 -3.33
CA ILE A 30 -9.90 5.88 -2.47
C ILE A 30 -10.09 4.37 -2.68
N PRO A 31 -9.94 3.52 -1.64
CA PRO A 31 -9.99 2.09 -1.86
C PRO A 31 -11.29 1.81 -2.60
N ALA A 32 -11.27 1.08 -3.72
CA ALA A 32 -12.50 0.72 -4.43
C ALA A 32 -13.54 0.14 -3.44
N ALA A 33 -13.04 -0.60 -2.45
CA ALA A 33 -13.80 -1.10 -1.30
C ALA A 33 -14.55 -0.02 -0.46
N ALA A 34 -14.03 1.21 -0.32
CA ALA A 34 -14.73 2.32 0.34
C ALA A 34 -15.91 2.84 -0.50
N TYR A 35 -15.75 2.89 -1.82
CA TYR A 35 -16.82 3.27 -2.74
C TYR A 35 -17.92 2.20 -2.77
N ASP A 36 -17.53 0.92 -2.82
CA ASP A 36 -18.44 -0.23 -2.85
C ASP A 36 -19.35 -0.29 -1.61
N LEU A 37 -18.86 0.12 -0.44
CA LEU A 37 -19.62 0.08 0.81
C LEU A 37 -20.83 1.02 0.81
N GLY A 38 -20.70 2.20 0.18
CA GLY A 38 -21.81 3.14 0.00
C GLY A 38 -22.90 2.55 -0.90
N VAL A 39 -22.49 1.94 -2.01
CA VAL A 39 -23.39 1.29 -2.96
C VAL A 39 -24.13 0.11 -2.33
N TYR A 40 -23.46 -0.75 -1.56
CA TYR A 40 -24.12 -1.86 -0.87
C TYR A 40 -25.15 -1.40 0.18
N ARG A 41 -24.90 -0.27 0.86
CA ARG A 41 -25.88 0.33 1.79
C ARG A 41 -27.10 0.90 1.04
N ASP A 42 -26.90 1.47 -0.13
CA ASP A 42 -27.99 1.93 -0.99
C ASP A 42 -28.82 0.75 -1.50
N GLN A 43 -28.19 -0.35 -1.93
CA GLN A 43 -28.86 -1.58 -2.35
C GLN A 43 -29.74 -2.17 -1.24
N LEU A 44 -29.28 -2.16 0.01
CA LEU A 44 -30.10 -2.59 1.16
C LEU A 44 -31.36 -1.73 1.33
N ARG A 45 -31.25 -0.41 1.12
CA ARG A 45 -32.39 0.50 1.17
C ARG A 45 -33.35 0.28 -0.01
N GLU A 46 -32.82 -0.08 -1.17
CA GLU A 46 -33.62 -0.43 -2.35
C GLU A 46 -34.41 -1.71 -2.12
N VAL A 47 -33.78 -2.76 -1.59
CA VAL A 47 -34.46 -4.02 -1.21
C VAL A 47 -35.60 -3.76 -0.22
N ASP A 48 -35.37 -2.93 0.80
CA ASP A 48 -36.42 -2.58 1.78
C ASP A 48 -37.60 -1.84 1.13
N ARG A 49 -37.31 -0.97 0.16
CA ARG A 49 -38.33 -0.24 -0.60
C ARG A 49 -39.11 -1.19 -1.50
N ASP A 50 -38.47 -2.17 -2.13
CA ASP A 50 -39.11 -3.11 -3.04
C ASP A 50 -39.98 -4.14 -2.30
N VAL A 51 -39.60 -4.52 -1.08
CA VAL A 51 -40.49 -5.27 -0.17
C VAL A 51 -41.74 -4.45 0.17
N LYS A 52 -41.57 -3.17 0.54
CA LYS A 52 -42.71 -2.28 0.83
C LYS A 52 -43.62 -2.06 -0.38
N ARG A 53 -43.08 -2.11 -1.59
CA ARG A 53 -43.82 -2.01 -2.85
C ARG A 53 -44.46 -3.34 -3.27
N GLY A 54 -44.19 -4.43 -2.56
CA GLY A 54 -44.66 -5.78 -2.91
C GLY A 54 -43.99 -6.38 -4.15
N VAL A 55 -42.87 -5.80 -4.60
CA VAL A 55 -42.10 -6.30 -5.75
C VAL A 55 -41.25 -7.50 -5.35
N LEU A 56 -40.73 -7.51 -4.12
CA LEU A 56 -40.03 -8.66 -3.52
C LEU A 56 -40.85 -9.27 -2.38
N THR A 57 -40.82 -10.60 -2.29
CA THR A 57 -41.29 -11.31 -1.10
C THR A 57 -40.27 -11.18 0.04
N GLU A 58 -40.70 -11.30 1.29
CA GLU A 58 -39.77 -11.26 2.45
C GLU A 58 -38.73 -12.39 2.42
N ALA A 59 -39.08 -13.54 1.85
CA ALA A 59 -38.15 -14.66 1.69
C ALA A 59 -37.02 -14.33 0.71
N GLU A 60 -37.34 -13.69 -0.42
CA GLU A 60 -36.35 -13.24 -1.41
C GLU A 60 -35.50 -12.09 -0.86
N ALA A 61 -36.14 -11.12 -0.20
CA ALA A 61 -35.45 -10.01 0.44
C ALA A 61 -34.49 -10.49 1.54
N GLY A 62 -34.87 -11.51 2.34
CA GLY A 62 -34.00 -12.14 3.31
C GLY A 62 -32.71 -12.68 2.68
N ARG A 63 -32.83 -13.41 1.54
CA ARG A 63 -31.66 -13.91 0.81
C ARG A 63 -30.76 -12.78 0.29
N LEU A 64 -31.34 -11.74 -0.32
CA LEU A 64 -30.58 -10.59 -0.80
C LEU A 64 -29.85 -9.86 0.33
N ARG A 65 -30.54 -9.60 1.46
CA ARG A 65 -29.95 -8.94 2.63
C ARG A 65 -28.74 -9.73 3.17
N THR A 66 -28.84 -11.06 3.22
CA THR A 66 -27.72 -11.92 3.64
C THR A 66 -26.53 -11.83 2.69
N GLU A 67 -26.77 -11.86 1.38
CA GLU A 67 -25.70 -11.78 0.38
C GLU A 67 -25.01 -10.41 0.39
N ILE A 68 -25.79 -9.32 0.40
CA ILE A 68 -25.28 -7.95 0.46
C ILE A 68 -24.51 -7.74 1.77
N GLY A 69 -25.03 -8.22 2.91
CA GLY A 69 -24.35 -8.15 4.19
C GLY A 69 -22.99 -8.87 4.19
N ARG A 70 -22.88 -10.02 3.52
CA ARG A 70 -21.61 -10.72 3.33
C ARG A 70 -20.62 -9.89 2.50
N LYS A 71 -21.07 -9.27 1.40
CA LYS A 71 -20.23 -8.39 0.56
C LYS A 71 -19.75 -7.16 1.31
N ILE A 72 -20.59 -6.58 2.17
CA ILE A 72 -20.21 -5.46 3.05
C ILE A 72 -19.08 -5.89 3.99
N LEU A 73 -19.20 -7.05 4.63
CA LEU A 73 -18.18 -7.54 5.56
C LEU A 73 -16.84 -7.84 4.85
N ASP A 74 -16.89 -8.40 3.63
CA ASP A 74 -15.70 -8.66 2.84
C ASP A 74 -15.02 -7.36 2.37
N ALA A 75 -15.80 -6.34 1.97
CA ALA A 75 -15.30 -5.02 1.63
C ALA A 75 -14.69 -4.30 2.85
N ASP A 76 -15.33 -4.38 4.02
CA ASP A 76 -14.83 -3.83 5.28
C ASP A 76 -13.51 -4.48 5.73
N ARG A 77 -13.40 -5.81 5.57
CA ARG A 77 -12.13 -6.54 5.80
C ARG A 77 -11.05 -6.15 4.79
N ALA A 78 -11.41 -5.89 3.53
CA ALA A 78 -10.46 -5.41 2.54
C ALA A 78 -9.94 -4.00 2.91
N LEU A 79 -10.83 -3.10 3.32
CA LEU A 79 -10.48 -1.78 3.86
C LEU A 79 -9.56 -1.86 5.07
N SER A 80 -9.89 -2.72 6.04
CA SER A 80 -9.10 -2.91 7.26
C SER A 80 -7.69 -3.41 6.94
N ARG A 81 -7.53 -4.36 5.99
CA ARG A 81 -6.22 -4.83 5.53
C ARG A 81 -5.40 -3.75 4.81
N HIS A 82 -6.06 -2.89 4.03
CA HIS A 82 -5.39 -1.74 3.40
C HIS A 82 -4.92 -0.73 4.46
N ALA A 83 -5.75 -0.45 5.46
CA ALA A 83 -5.40 0.45 6.56
C ALA A 83 -4.28 -0.12 7.45
N ALA A 84 -4.23 -1.44 7.64
CA ALA A 84 -3.19 -2.13 8.39
C ALA A 84 -1.84 -2.22 7.64
N GLY A 85 -1.79 -1.87 6.35
CA GLY A 85 -0.56 -1.90 5.57
C GLY A 85 -0.11 -3.32 5.16
N ASP A 86 -1.02 -4.30 5.13
CA ASP A 86 -0.75 -5.73 4.82
C ASP A 86 -0.43 -6.00 3.32
N GLY A 87 0.12 -5.03 2.60
CA GLY A 87 0.71 -5.27 1.27
C GLY A 87 1.93 -6.20 1.37
N PRO A 88 2.40 -6.80 0.26
CA PRO A 88 3.64 -7.59 0.29
C PRO A 88 4.71 -6.71 0.93
N ALA A 89 5.21 -7.14 2.09
CA ALA A 89 6.15 -6.37 2.87
C ALA A 89 7.39 -6.15 2.00
N THR A 90 7.44 -5.01 1.31
CA THR A 90 8.62 -4.55 0.61
C THR A 90 9.62 -4.28 1.71
N ARG A 91 10.42 -5.31 2.05
CA ARG A 91 11.34 -5.33 3.18
C ARG A 91 12.36 -4.21 2.96
N PRO A 92 12.15 -3.02 3.54
CA PRO A 92 12.96 -1.85 3.20
C PRO A 92 14.39 -2.03 3.70
N TRP A 93 14.57 -2.89 4.72
CA TRP A 93 15.87 -3.31 5.23
C TRP A 93 16.72 -4.06 4.19
N LEU A 94 16.14 -4.78 3.22
CA LEU A 94 16.89 -5.44 2.15
C LEU A 94 17.50 -4.41 1.19
N VAL A 95 16.74 -3.35 0.88
CA VAL A 95 17.21 -2.26 0.00
C VAL A 95 18.32 -1.47 0.72
N VAL A 96 18.13 -1.18 2.00
CA VAL A 96 19.14 -0.52 2.84
C VAL A 96 20.40 -1.39 2.96
N ALA A 97 20.25 -2.70 3.22
CA ALA A 97 21.37 -3.63 3.30
C ALA A 97 22.14 -3.72 1.98
N LEU A 98 21.43 -3.74 0.84
CA LEU A 98 22.07 -3.73 -0.48
C LEU A 98 22.84 -2.43 -0.74
N LEU A 99 22.27 -1.27 -0.39
CA LEU A 99 22.95 0.02 -0.52
C LEU A 99 24.23 0.07 0.34
N VAL A 100 24.15 -0.38 1.60
CA VAL A 100 25.31 -0.46 2.50
C VAL A 100 26.35 -1.42 1.96
N LEU A 101 25.94 -2.58 1.44
CA LEU A 101 26.84 -3.56 0.83
C LEU A 101 27.56 -2.99 -0.39
N VAL A 102 26.85 -2.29 -1.27
CA VAL A 102 27.43 -1.64 -2.46
C VAL A 102 28.42 -0.54 -2.06
N MET A 103 28.09 0.27 -1.04
CA MET A 103 29.02 1.27 -0.50
C MET A 103 30.27 0.64 0.09
N ALA A 104 30.13 -0.43 0.88
CA ALA A 104 31.25 -1.15 1.48
C ALA A 104 32.14 -1.83 0.43
N ALA A 105 31.53 -2.45 -0.58
CA ALA A 105 32.24 -3.08 -1.69
C ALA A 105 33.03 -2.04 -2.51
N SER A 106 32.43 -0.88 -2.79
CA SER A 106 33.10 0.22 -3.47
C SER A 106 34.31 0.74 -2.69
N ALA A 107 34.16 0.96 -1.37
CA ALA A 107 35.26 1.36 -0.49
C ALA A 107 36.38 0.32 -0.43
N ALA A 108 36.05 -0.98 -0.37
CA ALA A 108 37.02 -2.06 -0.34
C ALA A 108 37.80 -2.19 -1.67
N ILE A 109 37.12 -2.04 -2.81
CA ILE A 109 37.76 -2.04 -4.13
C ILE A 109 38.72 -0.85 -4.26
N TYR A 110 38.30 0.34 -3.80
CA TYR A 110 39.14 1.53 -3.77
C TYR A 110 40.36 1.35 -2.86
N TRP A 111 40.23 0.74 -1.68
CA TRP A 111 41.39 0.46 -0.83
C TRP A 111 42.38 -0.52 -1.46
N ARG A 112 41.88 -1.47 -2.26
CA ARG A 112 42.72 -2.49 -2.90
C ARG A 112 43.43 -2.00 -4.17
N HIS A 113 42.80 -1.10 -4.93
CA HIS A 113 43.33 -0.59 -6.20
C HIS A 113 43.81 0.87 -6.13
N GLY A 114 43.37 1.61 -5.11
CA GLY A 114 43.77 2.98 -4.88
C GLY A 114 45.17 3.00 -4.32
N SER A 115 46.12 3.47 -5.11
CA SER A 115 47.42 3.92 -4.64
C SER A 115 47.21 5.10 -3.69
N PRO A 116 47.47 4.96 -2.37
CA PRO A 116 47.40 6.08 -1.44
C PRO A 116 48.66 6.93 -1.62
N ALA A 117 48.66 7.73 -2.68
CA ALA A 117 49.70 8.72 -2.95
C ALA A 117 49.02 9.99 -3.48
N LEU A 118 48.49 10.76 -2.53
CA LEU A 118 48.42 12.22 -2.57
C LEU A 118 48.76 12.71 -1.16
#